data_AF-A0A2E9GNY0-F1
#
_entry.id   AF-A0A2E9GNY0-F1
#
_cell.length_a   1.000
_cell.length_b   1.000
_cell.length_c   1.000
_cell.angle_alpha   90.00
_cell.angle_beta   90.00
_cell.angle_gamma   90.00
#
_symmetry.space_group_name_H-M   'P 1'
#
loop_
_entity.id
_entity.type
_entity.pdbx_description
1 polymer ?
#
loop_
_entity_poly.entity_id
_entity_poly.type
_entity_poly.pdbx_seq_one_letter_code
_entity_poly.pdbx_strand_id
1 'polypeptide(L)'
;MRCSTTMTSSKPDTPNGAEAFDPEAVLMSDAGLLLNEHFATALYAELCRARGAEAAHTALLQIACLHGLRDAKRVLGTTFHAPSTLATVPSAPALAVQLRARPGGDPPGALEISGCWPERIEAKAHQGRADEPACVVSAGYTSGWLSGVLETDLVVVESRCAAAGDTACTFVARQSESWRGDDDARGRAAAEALPLSDLRGMLAALTPPAEEPDEDSGPVVHVWGPVMIVPFAGTDEVLTAVDMLHNDPTLAEVSVIVIDLSKQAGDETFAEPALGRIVESIDAAGAESVFAGVSLLIEPVLARLEPAPMLVCADLDSAIAASFQIAESQRRPV
;
A
#
# COMPACT_ATOMS: atom_id res chain seq x y z
N MET A 1 -45.87 29.48 -49.76
CA MET A 1 -45.19 28.63 -48.77
C MET A 1 -43.73 29.06 -48.72
N ARG A 2 -43.23 29.42 -47.53
CA ARG A 2 -41.90 30.00 -47.31
C ARG A 2 -40.84 28.90 -47.38
N CYS A 3 -39.78 29.13 -48.16
CA CYS A 3 -38.54 28.38 -48.10
C CYS A 3 -37.40 29.41 -48.02
N SER A 4 -36.83 29.57 -46.82
CA SER A 4 -35.70 30.46 -46.56
C SER A 4 -34.40 29.73 -46.92
N THR A 5 -33.62 30.33 -47.81
CA THR A 5 -32.25 29.94 -48.13
C THR A 5 -31.31 30.46 -47.04
N THR A 6 -30.70 29.56 -46.28
CA THR A 6 -29.61 29.85 -45.35
C THR A 6 -28.29 29.95 -46.12
N MET A 7 -27.66 31.13 -46.07
CA MET A 7 -26.28 31.32 -46.50
C MET A 7 -25.33 30.75 -45.44
N THR A 8 -24.42 29.89 -45.88
CA THR A 8 -23.28 29.35 -45.15
C THR A 8 -22.21 30.43 -44.96
N SER A 9 -21.85 30.71 -43.71
CA SER A 9 -20.65 31.47 -43.35
C SER A 9 -19.65 30.51 -42.72
N SER A 10 -18.59 30.20 -43.47
CA SER A 10 -17.46 29.39 -43.01
C SER A 10 -16.70 30.12 -41.90
N LYS A 11 -16.42 29.41 -40.80
CA LYS A 11 -15.50 29.85 -39.73
C LYS A 11 -14.13 29.22 -40.01
N PRO A 12 -13.01 29.95 -39.81
CA PRO A 12 -11.69 29.44 -40.15
C PRO A 12 -11.21 28.37 -39.15
N ASP A 13 -10.57 27.34 -39.70
CA ASP A 13 -9.83 26.32 -38.97
C ASP A 13 -8.61 26.93 -38.27
N THR A 14 -8.55 26.84 -36.95
CA THR A 14 -7.30 27.04 -36.18
C THR A 14 -6.66 25.68 -35.88
N PRO A 15 -5.35 25.51 -36.10
CA PRO A 15 -4.67 24.24 -35.95
C PRO A 15 -4.38 23.90 -34.48
N ASN A 16 -4.45 22.60 -34.20
CA ASN A 16 -3.88 21.81 -33.11
C ASN A 16 -2.89 22.48 -32.14
N GLY A 17 -3.07 22.17 -30.85
CA GLY A 17 -1.95 21.61 -30.07
C GLY A 17 -1.42 22.38 -28.87
N ALA A 18 -2.23 23.18 -28.19
CA ALA A 18 -1.93 23.54 -26.81
C ALA A 18 -2.92 22.79 -25.92
N GLU A 19 -2.50 21.65 -25.36
CA GLU A 19 -3.18 21.08 -24.20
C GLU A 19 -3.24 22.20 -23.16
N ALA A 20 -4.46 22.63 -22.83
CA ALA A 20 -4.67 23.58 -21.77
C ALA A 20 -4.13 22.93 -20.49
N PHE A 21 -3.08 23.53 -19.91
CA PHE A 21 -2.58 23.12 -18.60
C PHE A 21 -3.76 23.27 -17.62
N ASP A 22 -4.33 22.14 -17.24
CA ASP A 22 -5.37 22.06 -16.23
C ASP A 22 -4.70 21.77 -14.88
N PRO A 23 -4.46 22.81 -14.06
CA PRO A 23 -3.84 22.62 -12.76
C PRO A 23 -4.70 21.74 -11.86
N GLU A 24 -6.03 21.73 -12.02
CA GLU A 24 -6.92 20.91 -11.20
C GLU A 24 -6.75 19.43 -11.56
N ALA A 25 -6.65 19.11 -12.85
CA ALA A 25 -6.33 17.76 -13.31
C ALA A 25 -4.94 17.30 -12.86
N VAL A 26 -3.91 18.15 -12.93
CA VAL A 26 -2.54 17.81 -12.48
C VAL A 26 -2.50 17.60 -10.96
N LEU A 27 -3.13 18.47 -10.17
CA LEU A 27 -3.20 18.32 -8.71
C LEU A 27 -3.99 17.06 -8.29
N MET A 28 -4.99 16.65 -9.09
CA MET A 28 -5.83 15.48 -8.81
C MET A 28 -5.27 14.16 -9.36
N SER A 29 -4.33 14.22 -10.32
CA SER A 29 -3.71 13.07 -10.99
C SER A 29 -2.25 12.82 -10.57
N ASP A 30 -1.54 13.84 -10.10
CA ASP A 30 -0.18 13.70 -9.59
C ASP A 30 -0.23 13.22 -8.13
N ALA A 31 -0.23 11.90 -7.97
CA ALA A 31 -0.11 11.25 -6.68
C ALA A 31 1.15 11.74 -5.92
N GLY A 32 2.19 12.19 -6.65
CA GLY A 32 3.49 12.70 -6.19
C GLY A 32 3.47 13.92 -5.28
N LEU A 33 2.47 14.77 -5.44
CA LEU A 33 2.60 16.17 -5.04
C LEU A 33 2.75 16.37 -3.53
N LEU A 34 2.00 15.61 -2.73
CA LEU A 34 2.11 15.70 -1.26
C LEU A 34 3.42 15.11 -0.72
N LEU A 35 4.06 14.20 -1.46
CA LEU A 35 5.35 13.62 -1.11
C LEU A 35 6.52 14.40 -1.72
N ASN A 36 6.26 15.53 -2.38
CA ASN A 36 7.31 16.46 -2.77
C ASN A 36 7.81 17.24 -1.54
N GLU A 37 9.13 17.22 -1.33
CA GLU A 37 9.80 17.80 -0.17
C GLU A 37 9.45 19.29 0.04
N HIS A 38 9.39 20.09 -1.02
CA HIS A 38 9.15 21.53 -0.93
C HIS A 38 7.66 21.86 -0.84
N PHE A 39 6.81 21.09 -1.54
CA PHE A 39 5.38 21.35 -1.58
C PHE A 39 4.73 21.14 -0.21
N ALA A 40 5.01 20.00 0.46
CA ALA A 40 4.46 19.69 1.78
C ALA A 40 4.81 20.76 2.81
N THR A 41 6.09 21.18 2.84
CA THR A 41 6.56 22.21 3.76
C THR A 41 5.95 23.59 3.45
N ALA A 42 5.84 23.97 2.18
CA ALA A 42 5.20 25.23 1.80
C ALA A 42 3.71 25.24 2.18
N LEU A 43 2.99 24.15 1.88
CA LEU A 43 1.58 23.97 2.25
C LEU A 43 1.39 24.04 3.76
N TYR A 44 2.23 23.36 4.54
CA TYR A 44 2.19 23.42 5.99
C TYR A 44 2.39 24.85 6.51
N ALA A 45 3.36 25.58 5.98
CA ALA A 45 3.63 26.97 6.38
C ALA A 45 2.45 27.90 6.06
N GLU A 46 1.78 27.72 4.92
CA GLU A 46 0.56 28.47 4.57
C GLU A 46 -0.61 28.13 5.51
N LEU A 47 -0.83 26.84 5.79
CA LEU A 47 -1.87 26.40 6.71
C LEU A 47 -1.64 26.94 8.13
N CYS A 48 -0.40 26.92 8.61
CA CYS A 48 -0.02 27.51 9.89
C CYS A 48 -0.35 29.00 9.95
N ARG A 49 -0.06 29.76 8.88
CA ARG A 49 -0.39 31.19 8.78
C ARG A 49 -1.89 31.44 8.74
N ALA A 50 -2.67 30.57 8.12
CA ALA A 50 -4.11 30.74 7.93
C ALA A 50 -4.98 30.23 9.09
N ARG A 51 -4.50 29.24 9.85
CA ARG A 51 -5.31 28.47 10.82
C ARG A 51 -4.62 28.20 12.16
N GLY A 52 -3.33 28.52 12.30
CA GLY A 52 -2.53 28.13 13.46
C GLY A 52 -1.94 26.73 13.33
N ALA A 53 -0.90 26.44 14.11
CA ALA A 53 -0.08 25.23 13.96
C ALA A 53 -0.86 23.93 14.22
N GLU A 54 -1.69 23.90 15.27
CA GLU A 54 -2.47 22.71 15.65
C GLU A 54 -3.48 22.33 14.55
N ALA A 55 -4.26 23.30 14.08
CA ALA A 55 -5.22 23.08 13.00
C ALA A 55 -4.53 22.74 11.67
N ALA A 56 -3.37 23.33 11.39
CA ALA A 56 -2.57 23.01 10.21
C ALA A 56 -2.02 21.58 10.26
N HIS A 57 -1.52 21.14 11.41
CA HIS A 57 -1.04 19.78 11.63
C HIS A 57 -2.16 18.76 11.41
N THR A 58 -3.31 18.95 12.07
CA THR A 58 -4.48 18.07 11.90
C THR A 58 -4.95 18.02 10.45
N ALA A 59 -5.07 19.18 9.78
CA ALA A 59 -5.49 19.22 8.39
C ALA A 59 -4.53 18.48 7.46
N LEU A 60 -3.22 18.71 7.62
CA LEU A 60 -2.20 18.06 6.77
C LEU A 60 -2.14 16.55 7.01
N LEU A 61 -2.26 16.12 8.28
CA LEU A 61 -2.32 14.71 8.66
C LEU A 61 -3.54 14.01 8.03
N GLN A 62 -4.72 14.65 8.06
CA GLN A 62 -5.95 14.13 7.46
C GLN A 62 -5.89 14.08 5.93
N ILE A 63 -5.37 15.14 5.29
CA ILE A 63 -5.18 15.19 3.83
C ILE A 63 -4.24 14.07 3.38
N ALA A 64 -3.12 13.88 4.07
CA ALA A 64 -2.18 12.82 3.76
C ALA A 64 -2.78 11.42 4.00
N CYS A 65 -3.54 11.24 5.08
CA CYS A 65 -4.26 9.98 5.35
C CYS A 65 -5.28 9.64 4.26
N LEU A 66 -6.07 10.62 3.82
CA LEU A 66 -6.99 10.41 2.70
C LEU A 66 -6.25 10.02 1.41
N HIS A 67 -5.07 10.59 1.18
CA HIS A 67 -4.20 10.19 0.07
C HIS A 67 -3.76 8.73 0.20
N GLY A 68 -3.24 8.35 1.37
CA GLY A 68 -2.83 6.96 1.65
C GLY A 68 -3.97 5.95 1.46
N LEU A 69 -5.19 6.28 1.91
CA LEU A 69 -6.39 5.45 1.70
C LEU A 69 -6.74 5.32 0.21
N ARG A 70 -6.68 6.42 -0.54
CA ARG A 70 -6.94 6.43 -1.99
C ARG A 70 -5.92 5.56 -2.73
N ASP A 71 -4.66 5.64 -2.35
CA ASP A 71 -3.60 4.88 -2.99
C ASP A 71 -3.64 3.39 -2.59
N ALA A 72 -3.97 3.06 -1.33
CA ALA A 72 -4.31 1.70 -0.94
C ALA A 72 -5.42 1.13 -1.83
N LYS A 73 -6.54 1.87 -1.98
CA LYS A 73 -7.64 1.46 -2.85
C LYS A 73 -7.25 1.35 -4.33
N ARG A 74 -6.38 2.24 -4.84
CA ARG A 74 -5.89 2.16 -6.23
C ARG A 74 -5.04 0.91 -6.43
N VAL A 75 -4.13 0.62 -5.50
CA VAL A 75 -3.30 -0.58 -5.55
C VAL A 75 -4.22 -1.82 -5.52
N LEU A 76 -5.17 -1.88 -4.58
CA LEU A 76 -6.14 -2.98 -4.46
C LEU A 76 -7.11 -3.10 -5.65
N GLY A 77 -7.47 -1.99 -6.31
CA GLY A 77 -8.40 -1.99 -7.45
C GLY A 77 -7.75 -2.23 -8.81
N THR A 78 -6.48 -1.88 -8.98
CA THR A 78 -5.72 -2.13 -10.21
C THR A 78 -5.17 -3.55 -10.29
N THR A 79 -5.05 -4.25 -9.15
CA THR A 79 -4.63 -5.65 -9.07
C THR A 79 -5.67 -6.64 -9.59
N PHE A 80 -6.93 -6.26 -9.83
CA PHE A 80 -8.01 -7.19 -10.23
C PHE A 80 -8.58 -7.03 -11.66
N HIS A 81 -8.24 -5.99 -12.44
CA HIS A 81 -9.02 -5.66 -13.66
C HIS A 81 -8.29 -5.48 -15.00
N ALA A 82 -6.96 -5.65 -15.12
CA ALA A 82 -6.28 -5.43 -16.40
C ALA A 82 -5.55 -6.68 -16.93
N PRO A 83 -5.96 -7.26 -18.09
CA PRO A 83 -5.15 -8.23 -18.80
C PRO A 83 -3.88 -7.56 -19.35
N SER A 84 -2.81 -8.35 -19.37
CA SER A 84 -1.43 -8.04 -19.71
C SER A 84 -1.21 -7.26 -21.01
N THR A 85 -1.46 -5.95 -20.98
CA THR A 85 -0.88 -5.02 -21.95
C THR A 85 -0.33 -3.81 -21.21
N LEU A 86 1.01 -3.75 -21.16
CA LEU A 86 1.83 -2.59 -20.82
C LEU A 86 1.13 -1.24 -21.10
N ALA A 87 0.66 -0.59 -20.04
CA ALA A 87 0.41 0.84 -20.03
C ALA A 87 0.74 1.35 -18.63
N THR A 88 1.97 1.87 -18.51
CA THR A 88 2.48 2.78 -17.50
C THR A 88 1.46 3.16 -16.42
N VAL A 89 1.48 2.44 -15.29
CA VAL A 89 0.87 2.95 -14.06
C VAL A 89 1.61 4.25 -13.76
N PRO A 90 0.96 5.42 -13.71
CA PRO A 90 1.63 6.64 -13.25
C PRO A 90 2.18 6.32 -11.87
N SER A 91 3.48 6.50 -11.67
CA SER A 91 4.15 6.13 -10.43
C SER A 91 3.41 6.81 -9.28
N ALA A 92 2.64 6.03 -8.50
CA ALA A 92 2.31 6.48 -7.17
C ALA A 92 3.66 6.78 -6.51
N PRO A 93 3.89 7.97 -5.94
CA PRO A 93 5.10 8.21 -5.17
C PRO A 93 5.12 7.19 -4.03
N ALA A 94 6.01 6.22 -4.15
CA ALA A 94 6.19 5.25 -3.10
C ALA A 94 6.93 5.97 -1.97
N LEU A 95 6.23 6.38 -0.91
CA LEU A 95 6.88 6.55 0.37
C LEU A 95 7.52 5.20 0.68
N ALA A 96 8.84 5.11 0.63
CA ALA A 96 9.53 3.89 1.02
C ALA A 96 9.28 3.67 2.51
N VAL A 97 8.53 2.63 2.87
CA VAL A 97 8.21 2.30 4.26
C VAL A 97 8.80 0.94 4.59
N GLN A 98 9.81 0.90 5.46
CA GLN A 98 10.32 -0.38 5.98
C GLN A 98 9.44 -0.83 7.14
N LEU A 99 8.80 -1.99 7.07
CA LEU A 99 7.88 -2.48 8.10
C LEU A 99 8.50 -3.65 8.87
N ARG A 100 8.31 -3.67 10.18
CA ARG A 100 8.46 -4.85 11.05
C ARG A 100 7.19 -4.99 11.85
N ALA A 101 6.39 -6.00 11.54
CA ALA A 101 5.27 -6.39 12.38
C ALA A 101 5.80 -7.15 13.60
N ARG A 102 5.32 -6.80 14.79
CA ARG A 102 5.46 -7.62 15.99
C ARG A 102 4.07 -7.88 16.56
N PRO A 103 3.81 -9.03 17.19
CA PRO A 103 2.62 -9.17 18.01
C PRO A 103 2.65 -8.06 19.07
N GLY A 104 1.69 -7.15 19.03
CA GLY A 104 1.58 -6.07 20.00
C GLY A 104 1.11 -6.62 21.34
N GLY A 105 1.69 -6.09 22.41
CA GLY A 105 1.28 -6.38 23.79
C GLY A 105 0.12 -5.49 24.24
N ASP A 106 -0.63 -6.03 25.19
CA ASP A 106 -1.79 -5.54 25.96
C ASP A 106 -2.74 -4.49 25.31
N PRO A 107 -3.97 -4.89 24.91
CA PRO A 107 -4.53 -6.23 25.05
C PRO A 107 -3.85 -7.22 24.10
N PRO A 108 -3.72 -8.50 24.51
CA PRO A 108 -3.16 -9.56 23.66
C PRO A 108 -3.95 -9.65 22.34
N GLY A 109 -3.26 -9.43 21.22
CA GLY A 109 -3.86 -9.39 19.87
C GLY A 109 -3.77 -8.02 19.18
N ALA A 110 -3.27 -6.97 19.86
CA ALA A 110 -3.06 -5.67 19.23
C ALA A 110 -1.98 -5.76 18.13
N LEU A 111 -2.27 -5.20 16.96
CA LEU A 111 -1.31 -5.11 15.86
C LEU A 111 -0.39 -3.90 16.08
N GLU A 112 0.91 -4.16 16.27
CA GLU A 112 1.93 -3.12 16.30
C GLU A 112 2.88 -3.29 15.12
N ILE A 113 3.03 -2.24 14.31
CA ILE A 113 3.92 -2.23 13.17
C ILE A 113 4.92 -1.09 13.35
N SER A 114 6.21 -1.40 13.42
CA SER A 114 7.26 -0.38 13.51
C SER A 114 7.96 -0.23 12.17
N GLY A 115 8.44 0.98 11.87
CA GLY A 115 9.13 1.20 10.62
C GLY A 115 9.97 2.46 10.52
N CYS A 116 10.50 2.72 9.32
CA CYS A 116 11.23 3.95 9.03
C CYS A 116 10.92 4.56 7.65
N TRP A 117 11.13 5.87 7.54
CA TRP A 117 11.10 6.62 6.29
C TRP A 117 12.54 6.98 5.89
N PRO A 118 13.19 6.17 5.04
CA PRO A 118 14.61 6.31 4.72
C PRO A 118 14.90 7.59 3.92
N GLU A 119 13.92 8.04 3.15
CA GLU A 119 14.06 9.22 2.27
C GLU A 119 14.02 10.54 3.04
N ARG A 120 13.39 10.54 4.23
CA ARG A 120 13.34 11.69 5.16
C ARG A 120 12.86 12.97 4.47
N ILE A 121 11.84 12.83 3.61
CA ILE A 121 11.35 13.89 2.72
C ILE A 121 11.08 15.18 3.51
N GLU A 122 10.23 15.10 4.54
CA GLU A 122 9.86 16.27 5.35
C GLU A 122 11.01 16.74 6.24
N ALA A 123 11.81 15.82 6.78
CA ALA A 123 12.94 16.19 7.62
C ALA A 123 14.07 16.89 6.84
N LYS A 124 14.25 16.61 5.55
CA LYS A 124 15.18 17.34 4.67
C LYS A 124 14.67 18.74 4.35
N ALA A 125 13.36 18.89 4.18
CA ALA A 125 12.73 20.16 3.85
C ALA A 125 12.60 21.10 5.07
N HIS A 126 12.70 20.57 6.29
CA HIS A 126 12.63 21.36 7.52
C HIS A 126 13.80 22.35 7.62
N GLN A 127 13.48 23.64 7.78
CA GLN A 127 14.49 24.68 7.97
C GLN A 127 14.83 24.83 9.46
N GLY A 128 16.04 24.41 9.84
CA GLY A 128 16.51 24.43 11.22
C GLY A 128 16.11 23.17 12.01
N ARG A 129 16.53 23.11 13.28
CA ARG A 129 16.24 21.97 14.15
C ARG A 129 14.80 22.06 14.64
N ALA A 130 14.04 20.99 14.44
CA ALA A 130 12.72 20.84 15.04
C ALA A 130 12.85 20.47 16.52
N ASP A 131 11.95 20.98 17.35
CA ASP A 131 11.88 20.59 18.77
C ASP A 131 11.17 19.24 18.96
N GLU A 132 10.37 18.84 17.98
CA GLU A 132 9.56 17.61 17.99
C GLU A 132 9.60 16.90 16.61
N PRO A 133 9.17 15.63 16.53
CA PRO A 133 8.97 14.96 15.24
C PRO A 133 8.11 15.77 14.29
N ALA A 134 8.51 15.84 13.02
CA ALA A 134 8.01 16.82 12.06
C ALA A 134 7.47 16.18 10.75
N CYS A 135 7.49 14.86 10.61
CA CYS A 135 7.05 14.18 9.39
C CYS A 135 5.54 13.90 9.40
N VAL A 136 4.75 14.99 9.33
CA VAL A 136 3.28 14.96 9.45
C VAL A 136 2.63 14.27 8.26
N VAL A 137 3.06 14.59 7.03
CA VAL A 137 2.56 13.98 5.80
C VAL A 137 2.91 12.51 5.77
N SER A 138 4.14 12.14 6.12
CA SER A 138 4.60 10.76 6.12
C SER A 138 3.80 9.92 7.12
N ALA A 139 3.54 10.45 8.32
CA ALA A 139 2.71 9.80 9.32
C ALA A 139 1.25 9.64 8.84
N GLY A 140 0.66 10.70 8.30
CA GLY A 140 -0.72 10.67 7.80
C GLY A 140 -0.87 9.69 6.64
N TYR A 141 -0.02 9.79 5.62
CA TYR A 141 0.00 8.89 4.47
C TYR A 141 0.16 7.44 4.89
N THR A 142 1.14 7.13 5.74
CA THR A 142 1.38 5.76 6.22
C THR A 142 0.17 5.24 7.02
N SER A 143 -0.48 6.09 7.83
CA SER A 143 -1.71 5.71 8.57
C SER A 143 -2.83 5.31 7.60
N GLY A 144 -3.08 6.15 6.59
CA GLY A 144 -4.14 5.89 5.61
C GLY A 144 -3.85 4.68 4.73
N TRP A 145 -2.60 4.51 4.31
CA TRP A 145 -2.19 3.38 3.48
C TRP A 145 -2.27 2.06 4.23
N LEU A 146 -1.68 1.97 5.44
CA LEU A 146 -1.79 0.77 6.28
C LEU A 146 -3.25 0.47 6.64
N SER A 147 -4.04 1.51 6.95
CA SER A 147 -5.45 1.31 7.27
C SER A 147 -6.30 0.86 6.08
N GLY A 148 -5.92 1.26 4.86
CA GLY A 148 -6.58 0.82 3.65
C GLY A 148 -6.20 -0.60 3.26
N VAL A 149 -4.91 -0.94 3.32
CA VAL A 149 -4.41 -2.26 2.93
C VAL A 149 -4.78 -3.35 3.93
N LEU A 150 -4.75 -3.06 5.23
CA LEU A 150 -5.01 -4.04 6.30
C LEU A 150 -6.47 -4.00 6.79
N GLU A 151 -7.32 -3.19 6.16
CA GLU A 151 -8.72 -2.93 6.55
C GLU A 151 -8.93 -2.67 8.06
N THR A 152 -7.91 -2.14 8.73
CA THR A 152 -7.86 -1.97 10.18
C THR A 152 -7.53 -0.52 10.49
N ASP A 153 -8.16 0.08 11.51
CA ASP A 153 -7.91 1.48 11.86
C ASP A 153 -6.54 1.66 12.52
N LEU A 154 -5.50 1.86 11.72
CA LEU A 154 -4.12 2.01 12.15
C LEU A 154 -3.68 3.47 12.09
N VAL A 155 -3.14 3.95 13.21
CA VAL A 155 -2.59 5.30 13.34
C VAL A 155 -1.09 5.19 13.55
N VAL A 156 -0.36 5.91 12.72
CA VAL A 156 1.09 5.98 12.71
C VAL A 156 1.55 7.22 13.48
N VAL A 157 2.47 7.02 14.40
CA VAL A 157 3.10 8.06 15.20
C VAL A 157 4.60 8.04 14.92
N GLU A 158 5.19 9.18 14.56
CA GLU A 158 6.63 9.32 14.41
C GLU A 158 7.30 9.25 15.81
N SER A 159 8.20 8.29 15.98
CA SER A 159 8.93 8.02 17.22
C SER A 159 10.30 8.69 17.28
N ARG A 160 10.97 8.86 16.12
CA ARG A 160 12.26 9.55 15.98
C ARG A 160 12.25 10.35 14.69
N CYS A 161 12.94 11.48 14.65
CA CYS A 161 12.94 12.37 13.49
C CYS A 161 14.31 12.98 13.22
N ALA A 162 14.76 12.90 11.96
CA ALA A 162 16.01 13.51 11.55
C ALA A 162 16.01 15.05 11.69
N ALA A 163 14.84 15.71 11.55
CA ALA A 163 14.72 17.16 11.80
C ALA A 163 14.95 17.53 13.27
N ALA A 164 14.65 16.61 14.20
CA ALA A 164 14.92 16.77 15.64
C ALA A 164 16.36 16.40 16.02
N GLY A 165 17.17 15.94 15.06
CA GLY A 165 18.56 15.55 15.25
C GLY A 165 18.80 14.05 15.40
N ASP A 166 17.78 13.20 15.21
CA ASP A 166 17.97 11.75 15.16
C ASP A 166 18.67 11.30 13.88
N THR A 167 19.21 10.08 13.89
CA THR A 167 19.91 9.52 12.73
C THR A 167 18.98 9.08 11.61
N ALA A 168 17.67 8.93 11.86
CA ALA A 168 16.65 8.51 10.90
C ALA A 168 15.25 8.94 11.38
N CYS A 169 14.27 8.93 10.47
CA CYS A 169 12.87 9.08 10.82
C CYS A 169 12.23 7.70 11.00
N THR A 170 11.73 7.39 12.19
CA THR A 170 11.11 6.09 12.52
C THR A 170 9.72 6.28 13.09
N PHE A 171 8.85 5.27 12.95
CA PHE A 171 7.47 5.34 13.40
C PHE A 171 6.99 4.04 14.04
N VAL A 172 5.89 4.15 14.77
CA VAL A 172 5.11 3.02 15.29
C VAL A 172 3.65 3.21 14.85
N ALA A 173 3.06 2.16 14.31
CA ALA A 173 1.66 2.06 13.96
C ALA A 173 0.96 1.13 14.94
N ARG A 174 -0.17 1.57 15.49
CA ARG A 174 -1.05 0.76 16.34
C ARG A 174 -2.49 1.06 15.98
N GLN A 175 -3.41 0.23 16.46
CA GLN A 175 -4.83 0.50 16.32
C GLN A 175 -5.21 1.82 16.99
N SER A 176 -6.14 2.57 16.37
CA SER A 176 -6.61 3.86 16.89
C SER A 176 -7.14 3.73 18.32
N GLU A 177 -7.86 2.66 18.63
CA GLU A 177 -8.37 2.38 19.97
C GLU A 177 -7.26 2.13 20.99
N SER A 178 -6.21 1.39 20.61
CA SER A 178 -5.04 1.18 21.46
C SER A 178 -4.37 2.50 21.83
N TRP A 179 -4.20 3.40 20.87
CA TRP A 179 -3.65 4.73 21.16
C TRP A 179 -4.53 5.55 22.10
N ARG A 180 -5.86 5.49 21.95
CA ARG A 180 -6.81 6.20 22.82
C ARG A 180 -6.78 5.69 24.27
N GLY A 181 -6.50 4.40 24.45
CA GLY A 181 -6.40 3.76 25.77
C GLY A 181 -5.01 3.84 26.43
N ASP A 182 -3.98 4.25 25.69
CA ASP A 182 -2.58 4.34 26.17
C ASP A 182 -2.28 5.70 26.83
N ASP A 183 -1.26 5.76 27.67
CA ASP A 183 -0.72 6.96 28.31
C ASP A 183 0.14 7.83 27.37
N ASP A 184 0.44 7.36 26.14
CA ASP A 184 1.12 8.15 25.11
C ASP A 184 0.27 9.32 24.58
N ALA A 185 0.66 10.55 24.94
CA ALA A 185 -0.05 11.77 24.55
C ALA A 185 -0.02 12.04 23.03
N ARG A 186 1.07 11.68 22.33
CA ARG A 186 1.18 11.90 20.88
C ARG A 186 0.31 10.89 20.13
N GLY A 187 0.29 9.64 20.60
CA GLY A 187 -0.60 8.60 20.11
C GLY A 187 -2.08 8.99 20.23
N ARG A 188 -2.51 9.43 21.42
CA ARG A 188 -3.88 9.90 21.64
C ARG A 188 -4.23 11.07 20.71
N ALA A 189 -3.37 12.07 20.63
CA ALA A 189 -3.59 13.24 19.77
C ALA A 189 -3.69 12.85 18.29
N ALA A 190 -2.83 11.96 17.80
CA ALA A 190 -2.87 11.48 16.42
C ALA A 190 -4.15 10.67 16.14
N ALA A 191 -4.57 9.83 17.08
CA ALA A 191 -5.82 9.07 16.97
C ALA A 191 -7.05 9.99 16.97
N GLU A 192 -7.08 11.03 17.80
CA GLU A 192 -8.12 12.06 17.79
C GLU A 192 -8.14 12.88 16.49
N ALA A 193 -6.96 13.20 15.96
CA ALA A 193 -6.81 13.96 14.73
C ALA A 193 -7.23 13.18 13.47
N LEU A 194 -7.24 11.85 13.50
CA LEU A 194 -7.57 11.00 12.35
C LEU A 194 -8.94 10.30 12.50
N PRO A 195 -10.02 10.90 11.96
CA PRO A 195 -11.33 10.25 11.90
C PRO A 195 -11.37 9.25 10.72
N LEU A 196 -10.72 8.09 10.87
CA LEU A 196 -10.52 7.10 9.81
C LEU A 196 -11.84 6.65 9.15
N SER A 197 -12.89 6.43 9.94
CA SER A 197 -14.24 6.12 9.43
C SER A 197 -14.79 7.20 8.51
N ASP A 198 -14.64 8.49 8.88
CA ASP A 198 -15.13 9.61 8.08
C ASP A 198 -14.31 9.78 6.80
N LEU A 199 -12.98 9.60 6.89
CA LEU A 199 -12.07 9.66 5.75
C LEU A 199 -12.36 8.54 4.73
N ARG A 200 -12.66 7.33 5.19
CA ARG A 200 -13.14 6.24 4.32
C ARG A 200 -14.49 6.57 3.69
N GLY A 201 -15.42 7.15 4.45
CA GLY A 201 -16.70 7.62 3.93
C GLY A 201 -16.55 8.67 2.84
N MET A 202 -15.63 9.63 3.02
CA MET A 202 -15.28 10.62 1.99
C MET A 202 -14.71 9.97 0.74
N LEU A 203 -13.77 9.02 0.88
CA LEU A 203 -13.20 8.30 -0.26
C LEU A 203 -14.27 7.50 -1.03
N ALA A 204 -15.19 6.85 -0.32
CA ALA A 204 -16.31 6.12 -0.91
C ALA A 204 -17.23 7.06 -1.71
N ALA A 205 -17.47 8.29 -1.24
CA ALA A 205 -18.27 9.28 -1.96
C ALA A 205 -17.55 9.84 -3.22
N LEU A 206 -16.22 9.87 -3.21
CA LEU A 206 -15.39 10.38 -4.31
C LEU A 206 -15.08 9.32 -5.38
N THR A 207 -15.30 8.04 -5.08
CA THR A 207 -15.08 6.95 -6.04
C THR A 207 -16.44 6.45 -6.54
N PRO A 208 -16.68 6.34 -7.86
CA PRO A 208 -17.85 5.62 -8.33
C PRO A 208 -17.85 4.17 -7.79
N PRO A 209 -19.02 3.56 -7.54
CA PRO A 209 -19.08 2.15 -7.15
C PRO A 209 -18.31 1.32 -8.18
N ALA A 210 -17.41 0.48 -7.70
CA ALA A 210 -16.73 -0.49 -8.56
C ALA A 210 -17.78 -1.43 -9.16
N GLU A 211 -17.65 -1.74 -10.46
CA GLU A 211 -18.41 -2.84 -11.05
C GLU A 211 -17.99 -4.14 -10.34
N GLU A 212 -18.97 -4.94 -9.91
CA GLU A 212 -18.69 -6.22 -9.28
C GLU A 212 -17.94 -7.12 -10.27
N PRO A 213 -16.87 -7.81 -9.84
CA PRO A 213 -16.09 -8.66 -10.73
C PRO A 213 -16.93 -9.86 -11.21
N ASP A 214 -16.77 -10.21 -12.48
CA ASP A 214 -17.38 -11.38 -13.13
C ASP A 214 -16.76 -12.67 -12.56
N GLU A 215 -17.59 -13.58 -12.03
CA GLU A 215 -17.17 -14.77 -11.26
C GLU A 215 -16.55 -15.90 -12.11
N ASP A 216 -16.31 -15.69 -13.42
CA ASP A 216 -15.85 -16.76 -14.31
C ASP A 216 -14.43 -16.49 -14.85
N SER A 217 -13.42 -16.82 -14.04
CA SER A 217 -12.06 -17.04 -14.52
C SER A 217 -11.36 -18.07 -13.62
N GLY A 218 -10.96 -19.20 -14.21
CA GLY A 218 -10.24 -20.28 -13.54
C GLY A 218 -8.87 -19.86 -12.97
N PRO A 219 -8.13 -20.78 -12.33
CA PRO A 219 -6.88 -20.45 -11.63
C PRO A 219 -5.81 -20.03 -12.65
N VAL A 220 -5.59 -18.73 -12.77
CA VAL A 220 -4.51 -18.15 -13.58
C VAL A 220 -3.37 -17.82 -12.62
N VAL A 221 -2.16 -18.33 -12.90
CA VAL A 221 -0.94 -17.89 -12.20
C VAL A 221 -0.65 -16.46 -12.65
N HIS A 222 -0.67 -15.52 -11.71
CA HIS A 222 -0.46 -14.12 -12.00
C HIS A 222 0.99 -13.73 -11.68
N VAL A 223 1.72 -13.23 -12.66
CA VAL A 223 3.11 -12.76 -12.50
C VAL A 223 3.14 -11.25 -12.67
N TRP A 224 3.64 -10.54 -11.65
CA TRP A 224 3.75 -9.09 -11.63
C TRP A 224 5.14 -8.65 -11.19
N GLY A 225 6.04 -8.45 -12.16
CA GLY A 225 7.42 -8.04 -11.88
C GLY A 225 8.09 -9.04 -10.94
N PRO A 226 8.39 -8.68 -9.68
CA PRO A 226 9.07 -9.57 -8.76
C PRO A 226 8.16 -10.47 -7.92
N VAL A 227 6.83 -10.32 -8.05
CA VAL A 227 5.86 -11.10 -7.29
C VAL A 227 5.12 -12.06 -8.22
N MET A 228 5.09 -13.33 -7.86
CA MET A 228 4.27 -14.35 -8.52
C MET A 228 3.20 -14.85 -7.56
N ILE A 229 1.96 -14.99 -8.04
CA ILE A 229 0.84 -15.48 -7.24
C ILE A 229 0.35 -16.78 -7.84
N VAL A 230 0.31 -17.79 -6.99
CA VAL A 230 -0.10 -19.14 -7.34
C VAL A 230 -1.33 -19.50 -6.51
N PRO A 231 -2.53 -19.55 -7.10
CA PRO A 231 -3.68 -20.12 -6.43
C PRO A 231 -3.41 -21.60 -6.13
N PHE A 232 -3.62 -22.00 -4.87
CA PHE A 232 -3.41 -23.38 -4.49
C PHE A 232 -4.54 -24.25 -5.05
N ALA A 233 -4.20 -25.05 -6.04
CA ALA A 233 -5.05 -26.10 -6.61
C ALA A 233 -4.56 -27.53 -6.27
N GLY A 234 -3.35 -27.62 -5.69
CA GLY A 234 -2.66 -28.87 -5.38
C GLY A 234 -1.15 -28.66 -5.35
N THR A 235 -0.43 -29.60 -4.73
CA THR A 235 1.03 -29.48 -4.55
C THR A 235 1.78 -29.53 -5.87
N ASP A 236 1.40 -30.44 -6.76
CA ASP A 236 2.12 -30.63 -8.03
C ASP A 236 1.88 -29.44 -8.98
N GLU A 237 0.71 -28.82 -8.95
CA GLU A 237 0.39 -27.59 -9.69
C GLU A 237 1.25 -26.42 -9.22
N VAL A 238 1.41 -26.25 -7.89
CA VAL A 238 2.26 -25.19 -7.33
C VAL A 238 3.72 -25.43 -7.68
N LEU A 239 4.22 -26.66 -7.54
CA LEU A 239 5.59 -27.00 -7.90
C LEU A 239 5.87 -26.79 -9.39
N THR A 240 4.90 -27.11 -10.25
CA THR A 240 5.01 -26.85 -11.70
C THR A 240 5.13 -25.34 -11.97
N ALA A 241 4.38 -24.50 -11.26
CA ALA A 241 4.49 -23.04 -11.38
C ALA A 241 5.86 -22.53 -10.89
N VAL A 242 6.39 -23.09 -9.80
CA VAL A 242 7.74 -22.75 -9.30
C VAL A 242 8.83 -23.20 -10.29
N ASP A 243 8.69 -24.37 -10.90
CA ASP A 243 9.63 -24.86 -11.91
C ASP A 243 9.71 -23.96 -13.16
N MET A 244 8.67 -23.17 -13.45
CA MET A 244 8.71 -22.18 -14.54
C MET A 244 9.79 -21.13 -14.32
N LEU A 245 10.13 -20.78 -13.08
CA LEU A 245 11.18 -19.80 -12.75
C LEU A 245 12.56 -20.20 -13.28
N HIS A 246 12.85 -21.50 -13.29
CA HIS A 246 14.11 -22.03 -13.78
C HIS A 246 14.16 -22.09 -15.32
N ASN A 247 13.00 -22.22 -15.95
CA ASN A 247 12.89 -22.54 -17.38
C ASN A 247 12.49 -21.33 -18.24
N ASP A 248 11.93 -20.28 -17.64
CA ASP A 248 11.48 -19.07 -18.33
C ASP A 248 12.28 -17.83 -17.88
N PRO A 249 13.17 -17.30 -18.75
CA PRO A 249 13.97 -16.12 -18.44
C PRO A 249 13.14 -14.84 -18.25
N THR A 250 11.87 -14.82 -18.66
CA THR A 250 10.97 -13.67 -18.41
C THR A 250 10.53 -13.58 -16.94
N LEU A 251 10.70 -14.66 -16.18
CA LEU A 251 10.38 -14.73 -14.76
C LEU A 251 11.61 -14.49 -13.86
N ALA A 252 12.75 -14.13 -14.44
CA ALA A 252 14.00 -13.93 -13.70
C ALA A 252 13.95 -12.79 -12.66
N GLU A 253 12.96 -11.90 -12.75
CA GLU A 253 12.77 -10.81 -11.79
C GLU A 253 11.98 -11.25 -10.55
N VAL A 254 11.32 -12.42 -10.58
CA VAL A 254 10.50 -12.94 -9.48
C VAL A 254 11.39 -13.31 -8.31
N SER A 255 11.10 -12.70 -7.16
CA SER A 255 11.83 -12.90 -5.92
C SER A 255 10.91 -13.19 -4.73
N VAL A 256 9.59 -13.10 -4.92
CA VAL A 256 8.56 -13.45 -3.92
C VAL A 256 7.42 -14.21 -4.59
N ILE A 257 6.97 -15.29 -3.94
CA ILE A 257 5.89 -16.14 -4.42
C ILE A 257 4.80 -16.21 -3.36
N VAL A 258 3.60 -15.77 -3.72
CA VAL A 258 2.38 -15.83 -2.90
C VAL A 258 1.62 -17.10 -3.24
N ILE A 259 1.29 -17.90 -2.24
CA ILE A 259 0.42 -19.07 -2.36
C ILE A 259 -0.94 -18.71 -1.77
N ASP A 260 -1.95 -18.66 -2.62
CA ASP A 260 -3.32 -18.32 -2.22
C ASP A 260 -4.10 -19.58 -1.81
N LEU A 261 -4.37 -19.69 -0.51
CA LEU A 261 -5.18 -20.75 0.10
C LEU A 261 -6.65 -20.36 0.29
N SER A 262 -7.05 -19.12 -0.05
CA SER A 262 -8.38 -18.58 0.25
C SER A 262 -9.53 -19.41 -0.35
N LYS A 263 -9.31 -19.97 -1.55
CA LYS A 263 -10.29 -20.81 -2.26
C LYS A 263 -10.39 -22.24 -1.71
N GLN A 264 -9.59 -22.61 -0.72
CA GLN A 264 -9.50 -23.94 -0.15
C GLN A 264 -10.03 -24.02 1.30
N ALA A 265 -10.77 -23.00 1.75
CA ALA A 265 -11.39 -22.91 3.06
C ALA A 265 -12.46 -24.00 3.27
N GLY A 266 -12.02 -25.26 3.44
CA GLY A 266 -12.90 -26.40 3.68
C GLY A 266 -12.31 -27.77 3.37
N ASP A 267 -11.20 -27.89 2.63
CA ASP A 267 -10.63 -29.19 2.30
C ASP A 267 -9.62 -29.63 3.39
N GLU A 268 -10.01 -30.63 4.19
CA GLU A 268 -9.33 -31.11 5.40
C GLU A 268 -7.99 -31.84 5.15
N THR A 269 -7.41 -31.73 3.95
CA THR A 269 -6.32 -32.60 3.49
C THR A 269 -5.00 -31.85 3.23
N PHE A 270 -4.70 -30.81 3.99
CA PHE A 270 -3.36 -30.18 3.94
C PHE A 270 -2.35 -31.01 4.75
N ALA A 271 -1.57 -31.82 4.05
CA ALA A 271 -0.49 -32.57 4.68
C ALA A 271 0.75 -31.67 4.88
N GLU A 272 1.27 -31.60 6.11
CA GLU A 272 2.51 -30.88 6.46
C GLU A 272 3.69 -31.16 5.49
N PRO A 273 3.94 -32.41 5.03
CA PRO A 273 4.98 -32.69 4.03
C PRO A 273 4.75 -32.03 2.67
N ALA A 274 3.50 -31.79 2.29
CA ALA A 274 3.16 -31.19 1.01
C ALA A 274 3.46 -29.69 0.98
N LEU A 275 3.14 -28.99 2.08
CA LEU A 275 3.47 -27.57 2.24
C LEU A 275 4.99 -27.38 2.40
N GLY A 276 5.67 -28.26 3.14
CA GLY A 276 7.13 -28.25 3.27
C GLY A 276 7.83 -28.32 1.92
N ARG A 277 7.43 -29.27 1.06
CA ARG A 277 7.99 -29.40 -0.32
C ARG A 277 7.83 -28.13 -1.14
N ILE A 278 6.71 -27.42 -0.99
CA ILE A 278 6.48 -26.16 -1.71
C ILE A 278 7.46 -25.09 -1.23
N VAL A 279 7.57 -24.91 0.09
CA VAL A 279 8.48 -23.90 0.67
C VAL A 279 9.94 -24.20 0.33
N GLU A 280 10.36 -25.47 0.43
CA GLU A 280 11.69 -25.92 0.00
C GLU A 280 11.97 -25.63 -1.47
N SER A 281 10.99 -25.87 -2.34
CA SER A 281 11.14 -25.62 -3.78
C SER A 281 11.23 -24.13 -4.11
N ILE A 282 10.49 -23.29 -3.40
CA ILE A 282 10.52 -21.82 -3.56
C ILE A 282 11.87 -21.26 -3.08
N ASP A 283 12.35 -21.70 -1.93
CA ASP A 283 13.67 -21.34 -1.39
C ASP A 283 14.80 -21.78 -2.34
N ALA A 284 14.71 -23.00 -2.88
CA ALA A 284 15.66 -23.50 -3.87
C ALA A 284 15.67 -22.69 -5.17
N ALA A 285 14.55 -22.07 -5.54
CA ALA A 285 14.44 -21.15 -6.66
C ALA A 285 15.00 -19.73 -6.35
N GLY A 286 15.41 -19.47 -5.11
CA GLY A 286 15.92 -18.17 -4.67
C GLY A 286 14.84 -17.12 -4.45
N ALA A 287 13.59 -17.54 -4.28
CA ALA A 287 12.46 -16.67 -4.00
C ALA A 287 11.92 -16.90 -2.58
N GLU A 288 11.27 -15.89 -2.02
CA GLU A 288 10.65 -15.99 -0.70
C GLU A 288 9.20 -16.44 -0.78
N SER A 289 8.74 -17.23 0.19
CA SER A 289 7.36 -17.74 0.22
C SER A 289 6.45 -16.93 1.14
N VAL A 290 5.30 -16.51 0.61
CA VAL A 290 4.21 -15.86 1.34
C VAL A 290 2.94 -16.69 1.19
N PHE A 291 2.18 -16.89 2.27
CA PHE A 291 0.90 -17.58 2.22
C PHE A 291 -0.25 -16.61 2.49
N ALA A 292 -1.32 -16.74 1.71
CA ALA A 292 -2.55 -15.95 1.80
C ALA A 292 -3.76 -16.82 2.13
N GLY A 293 -4.79 -16.24 2.75
CA GLY A 293 -6.06 -16.95 2.96
C GLY A 293 -5.93 -18.12 3.92
N VAL A 294 -5.01 -18.04 4.88
CA VAL A 294 -4.67 -19.17 5.75
C VAL A 294 -5.71 -19.35 6.85
N SER A 295 -6.29 -20.55 6.94
CA SER A 295 -7.22 -20.88 8.01
C SER A 295 -6.49 -21.16 9.34
N LEU A 296 -7.21 -21.03 10.45
CA LEU A 296 -6.71 -21.31 11.81
C LEU A 296 -6.21 -22.76 11.99
N LEU A 297 -6.57 -23.68 11.09
CA LEU A 297 -6.10 -25.07 11.10
C LEU A 297 -4.74 -25.24 10.41
N ILE A 298 -4.45 -24.41 9.42
CA ILE A 298 -3.23 -24.49 8.60
C ILE A 298 -2.10 -23.64 9.19
N GLU A 299 -2.43 -22.55 9.88
CA GLU A 299 -1.45 -21.65 10.51
C GLU A 299 -0.45 -22.39 11.44
N PRO A 300 -0.86 -23.31 12.34
CA PRO A 300 0.08 -24.05 13.18
C PRO A 300 0.96 -25.04 12.40
N VAL A 301 0.52 -25.46 11.22
CA VAL A 301 1.29 -26.36 10.33
C VAL A 301 2.40 -25.56 9.65
N LEU A 302 2.06 -24.41 9.06
CA LEU A 302 3.03 -23.50 8.43
C LEU A 302 4.11 -23.02 9.41
N ALA A 303 3.74 -22.77 10.66
CA ALA A 303 4.68 -22.34 11.71
C ALA A 303 5.72 -23.41 12.11
N ARG A 304 5.52 -24.67 11.73
CA ARG A 304 6.44 -25.80 12.02
C ARG A 304 7.33 -26.20 10.84
N LEU A 305 7.11 -25.64 9.66
CA LEU A 305 7.89 -26.00 8.47
C LEU A 305 9.33 -25.51 8.59
N GLU A 306 10.25 -26.29 8.03
CA GLU A 306 11.65 -25.92 7.83
C GLU A 306 12.00 -26.15 6.36
N PRO A 307 12.28 -25.11 5.55
CA PRO A 307 12.26 -23.70 5.90
C PRO A 307 10.85 -23.20 6.22
N ALA A 308 10.76 -22.21 7.11
CA ALA A 308 9.49 -21.57 7.44
C ALA A 308 9.12 -20.55 6.35
N PRO A 309 7.82 -20.37 6.05
CA PRO A 309 7.41 -19.30 5.15
C PRO A 309 7.77 -17.94 5.73
N MET A 310 8.14 -17.01 4.85
CA MET A 310 8.56 -15.67 5.24
C MET A 310 7.40 -14.86 5.84
N LEU A 311 6.18 -15.02 5.30
CA LEU A 311 4.98 -14.36 5.82
C LEU A 311 3.72 -15.21 5.62
N VAL A 312 2.80 -15.10 6.58
CA VAL A 312 1.46 -15.68 6.51
C VAL A 312 0.44 -14.55 6.73
N CYS A 313 -0.49 -14.41 5.79
CA CYS A 313 -1.51 -13.37 5.77
C CYS A 313 -2.91 -13.97 5.81
N ALA A 314 -3.84 -13.24 6.43
CA ALA A 314 -5.23 -13.64 6.56
C ALA A 314 -5.96 -13.71 5.21
N ASP A 315 -5.57 -12.87 4.26
CA ASP A 315 -6.18 -12.72 2.95
C ASP A 315 -5.12 -12.49 1.84
N LEU A 316 -5.56 -12.62 0.59
CA LEU A 316 -4.71 -12.49 -0.59
C LEU A 316 -4.20 -11.07 -0.80
N ASP A 317 -5.03 -10.07 -0.53
CA ASP A 317 -4.71 -8.67 -0.77
C ASP A 317 -3.55 -8.20 0.13
N SER A 318 -3.61 -8.57 1.41
CA SER A 318 -2.55 -8.37 2.39
C SER A 318 -1.23 -9.05 1.97
N ALA A 319 -1.31 -10.28 1.45
CA ALA A 319 -0.13 -11.04 1.03
C ALA A 319 0.54 -10.41 -0.19
N ILE A 320 -0.25 -9.95 -1.16
CA ILE A 320 0.26 -9.28 -2.37
C ILE A 320 0.98 -8.00 -2.00
N ALA A 321 0.33 -7.15 -1.18
CA ALA A 321 0.90 -5.88 -0.75
C ALA A 321 2.23 -6.09 -0.02
N ALA A 322 2.29 -7.04 0.91
CA ALA A 322 3.52 -7.39 1.62
C ALA A 322 4.61 -7.93 0.66
N SER A 323 4.23 -8.72 -0.34
CA SER A 323 5.18 -9.33 -1.28
C SER A 323 5.88 -8.31 -2.15
N PHE A 324 5.19 -7.26 -2.60
CA PHE A 324 5.85 -6.16 -3.32
C PHE A 324 6.85 -5.40 -2.44
N GLN A 325 6.53 -5.22 -1.16
CA GLN A 325 7.45 -4.59 -0.20
C GLN A 325 8.71 -5.44 0.03
N ILE A 326 8.54 -6.75 0.18
CA ILE A 326 9.65 -7.69 0.31
C ILE A 326 10.52 -7.65 -0.94
N ALA A 327 9.90 -7.77 -2.11
CA ALA A 327 10.62 -7.75 -3.37
C ALA A 327 11.41 -6.45 -3.59
N GLU A 328 10.83 -5.30 -3.25
CA GLU A 328 11.55 -4.03 -3.36
C GLU A 328 12.71 -3.93 -2.37
N SER A 329 12.58 -4.52 -1.18
CA SER A 329 13.66 -4.60 -0.19
C SER A 329 14.87 -5.40 -0.70
N GLN A 330 14.63 -6.46 -1.48
CA GLN A 330 15.68 -7.31 -2.03
C GLN A 330 16.47 -6.65 -3.17
N ARG A 331 15.88 -5.68 -3.88
CA ARG A 331 16.56 -4.96 -4.97
C ARG A 331 17.54 -3.88 -4.51
N ARG A 332 17.49 -3.46 -3.24
CA ARG A 332 18.37 -2.43 -2.69
C ARG A 332 19.46 -3.12 -1.84
N PRO A 333 20.70 -3.28 -2.33
CA PRO A 333 21.76 -3.86 -1.53
C PRO A 333 22.09 -2.95 -0.33
N VAL A 334 22.48 -3.60 0.78
CA VAL A 334 22.89 -2.99 2.06
C VAL A 334 24.01 -1.96 1.88
#